data_AF-A0A662APG8-F1
#
_entry.id   AF-A0A662APG8-F1
#
_cell.length_a   1.000
_cell.length_b   1.000
_cell.length_c   1.000
_cell.angle_alpha   90.00
_cell.angle_beta   90.00
_cell.angle_gamma   90.00
#
_symmetry.space_group_name_H-M   'P 1'
#
loop_
_entity.id
_entity.type
_entity.pdbx_description
1 polymer ?
#
loop_
_entity_poly.entity_id
_entity_poly.type
_entity_poly.pdbx_seq_one_letter_code
_entity_poly.pdbx_strand_id
1 'polypeptide(L)'
;MSGQTLFNLDNKVADCETAIDISGLDSIRATAPIGAGNWNEIQSEKKSLYSFQKEHHTVWYKFTIAQSCQLMFTITPDNPKDDYDFILYKAHGEKTCRSIRKGELKPSRTNISRPSELNQGKTGLDENGENAYVHEGKGNNWSLPLNVKAG
;
A
#
# COMPACT_ATOMS: atom_id res chain seq x y z
N MET A 1 23.31 3.09 -15.21
CA MET A 1 21.83 3.08 -15.23
C MET A 1 21.39 1.69 -14.85
N SER A 2 21.03 1.47 -13.58
CA SER A 2 20.47 0.18 -13.16
C SER A 2 19.04 0.11 -13.72
N GLY A 3 18.73 -0.94 -14.49
CA GLY A 3 17.39 -1.14 -15.03
C GLY A 3 16.42 -1.42 -13.89
N GLN A 4 15.34 -0.64 -13.80
CA GLN A 4 14.29 -0.88 -12.81
C GLN A 4 13.54 -2.16 -13.20
N THR A 5 13.36 -3.08 -12.25
CA THR A 5 12.56 -4.30 -12.49
C THR A 5 11.12 -3.89 -12.79
N LEU A 6 10.61 -4.30 -13.96
CA LEU A 6 9.22 -4.10 -14.36
C LEU A 6 8.39 -5.34 -14.01
N PHE A 7 7.36 -5.14 -13.18
CA PHE A 7 6.35 -6.16 -12.88
C PHE A 7 5.10 -5.94 -13.75
N ASN A 8 4.77 -6.92 -14.57
CA ASN A 8 3.48 -6.94 -15.26
C ASN A 8 2.45 -7.59 -14.35
N LEU A 9 1.55 -6.79 -13.78
CA LEU A 9 0.55 -7.25 -12.83
C LEU A 9 -0.60 -7.94 -13.56
N ASP A 10 -1.02 -9.08 -13.03
CA ASP A 10 -2.26 -9.75 -13.39
C ASP A 10 -3.12 -9.98 -12.13
N ASN A 11 -4.32 -10.54 -12.28
CA ASN A 11 -5.22 -10.75 -11.14
C ASN A 11 -4.68 -11.77 -10.12
N LYS A 12 -3.59 -12.50 -10.40
CA LYS A 12 -3.04 -13.49 -9.47
C LYS A 12 -2.23 -12.87 -8.35
N VAL A 13 -1.89 -11.57 -8.42
CA VAL A 13 -1.17 -10.86 -7.35
C VAL A 13 -2.10 -9.95 -6.55
N ALA A 14 -3.41 -10.05 -6.80
CA ALA A 14 -4.44 -9.30 -6.11
C ALA A 14 -4.88 -9.96 -4.79
N ASP A 15 -4.45 -11.20 -4.50
CA ASP A 15 -4.64 -11.87 -3.21
C ASP A 15 -3.38 -11.69 -2.31
N CYS A 16 -3.57 -11.56 -1.00
CA CYS A 16 -2.47 -11.34 -0.03
C CYS A 16 -1.47 -12.50 -0.01
N GLU A 17 -1.95 -13.74 -0.16
CA GLU A 17 -1.11 -14.96 -0.17
C GLU A 17 -0.13 -14.99 -1.36
N THR A 18 -0.44 -14.22 -2.40
CA THR A 18 0.34 -14.12 -3.64
C THR A 18 1.14 -12.83 -3.76
N ALA A 19 1.33 -12.13 -2.63
CA ALA A 19 2.05 -10.87 -2.60
C ALA A 19 3.45 -10.96 -3.24
N ILE A 20 3.76 -9.98 -4.08
CA ILE A 20 5.06 -9.86 -4.75
C ILE A 20 6.11 -9.50 -3.70
N ASP A 21 7.17 -10.30 -3.61
CA ASP A 21 8.31 -10.01 -2.75
C ASP A 21 9.23 -8.97 -3.42
N ILE A 22 9.38 -7.82 -2.77
CA ILE A 22 10.25 -6.73 -3.22
C ILE A 22 11.39 -6.47 -2.23
N SER A 23 11.68 -7.43 -1.35
CA SER A 23 12.75 -7.32 -0.36
C SER A 23 14.10 -7.04 -1.01
N GLY A 24 14.81 -6.05 -0.49
CA GLY A 24 16.12 -5.64 -1.00
C GLY A 24 16.08 -4.77 -2.27
N LEU A 25 14.89 -4.41 -2.77
CA LEU A 25 14.74 -3.47 -3.86
C LEU A 25 14.47 -2.06 -3.31
N ASP A 26 15.23 -1.08 -3.80
CA ASP A 26 15.01 0.34 -3.45
C ASP A 26 13.87 0.97 -4.26
N SER A 27 13.56 0.40 -5.43
CA SER A 27 12.44 0.84 -6.26
C SER A 27 11.98 -0.27 -7.20
N ILE A 28 10.70 -0.23 -7.55
CA ILE A 28 10.08 -1.11 -8.54
C ILE A 28 9.24 -0.28 -9.51
N ARG A 29 8.99 -0.81 -10.70
CA ARG A 29 7.97 -0.30 -11.62
C ARG A 29 6.96 -1.40 -11.87
N ALA A 30 5.68 -1.07 -11.91
CA ALA A 30 4.62 -2.04 -12.16
C ALA A 30 3.55 -1.45 -13.10
N THR A 31 2.85 -2.31 -13.84
CA THR A 31 1.61 -1.90 -14.51
C THR A 31 0.51 -1.62 -13.48
N ALA A 32 -0.59 -1.00 -13.89
CA ALA A 32 -1.73 -0.80 -13.00
C ALA A 32 -2.27 -2.16 -12.50
N PRO A 33 -2.71 -2.26 -11.23
CA PRO A 33 -3.35 -3.47 -10.71
C PRO A 33 -4.66 -3.76 -11.43
N ILE A 34 -5.03 -5.04 -11.52
CA ILE A 34 -6.22 -5.48 -12.24
C ILE A 34 -7.00 -6.44 -11.36
N GLY A 35 -8.29 -6.14 -11.16
CA GLY A 35 -9.21 -6.99 -10.40
C GLY A 35 -8.96 -7.01 -8.89
N ALA A 36 -9.70 -7.87 -8.23
CA ALA A 36 -9.76 -8.00 -6.77
C ALA A 36 -9.20 -9.34 -6.26
N GLY A 37 -8.63 -10.17 -7.14
CA GLY A 37 -8.20 -11.52 -6.77
C GLY A 37 -9.37 -12.51 -6.67
N ASN A 38 -9.15 -13.59 -5.93
CA ASN A 38 -10.17 -14.61 -5.63
C ASN A 38 -10.81 -14.39 -4.27
N TRP A 39 -10.10 -13.71 -3.37
CA TRP A 39 -10.56 -13.37 -2.03
C TRP A 39 -10.81 -11.86 -1.92
N ASN A 40 -11.50 -11.47 -0.86
CA ASN A 40 -11.65 -10.07 -0.51
C ASN A 40 -11.07 -9.94 0.90
N GLU A 41 -9.77 -9.68 0.97
CA GLU A 41 -8.99 -9.60 2.20
C GLU A 41 -9.31 -8.31 2.95
N ILE A 42 -9.62 -7.25 2.21
CA ILE A 42 -9.87 -5.92 2.75
C ILE A 42 -11.34 -5.57 2.51
N GLN A 43 -12.09 -5.47 3.61
CA GLN A 43 -13.48 -5.00 3.59
C GLN A 43 -13.74 -4.11 4.79
N SER A 44 -14.44 -3.00 4.57
CA SER A 44 -14.89 -2.12 5.65
C SER A 44 -16.20 -1.42 5.34
N GLU A 45 -16.76 -0.82 6.38
CA GLU A 45 -17.82 0.17 6.24
C GLU A 45 -17.32 1.41 5.48
N LYS A 46 -18.28 2.20 4.98
CA LYS A 46 -17.98 3.50 4.37
C LYS A 46 -17.27 4.42 5.38
N LYS A 47 -16.39 5.29 4.89
CA LYS A 47 -15.62 6.26 5.70
C LYS A 47 -14.66 5.64 6.70
N SER A 48 -14.20 4.42 6.44
CA SER A 48 -13.15 3.81 7.25
C SER A 48 -11.85 4.62 7.17
N LEU A 49 -11.19 4.76 8.33
CA LEU A 49 -9.83 5.30 8.43
C LEU A 49 -8.76 4.26 8.06
N TYR A 50 -9.12 2.98 8.10
CA TYR A 50 -8.17 1.88 8.19
C TYR A 50 -8.21 0.92 7.00
N SER A 51 -9.21 1.03 6.14
CA SER A 51 -9.49 -0.02 5.16
C SER A 51 -10.36 0.49 4.01
N PHE A 52 -10.31 -0.22 2.88
CA PHE A 52 -11.17 0.01 1.73
C PHE A 52 -12.53 -0.64 1.92
N GLN A 53 -13.57 -0.09 1.28
CA GLN A 53 -14.89 -0.71 1.30
C GLN A 53 -14.85 -2.12 0.68
N LYS A 54 -14.03 -2.32 -0.35
CA LYS A 54 -13.79 -3.60 -1.04
C LYS A 54 -12.61 -3.47 -2.00
N GLU A 55 -11.97 -4.58 -2.32
CA GLU A 55 -10.94 -4.67 -3.36
C GLU A 55 -11.56 -4.61 -4.76
N HIS A 56 -10.97 -3.79 -5.66
CA HIS A 56 -11.43 -3.59 -7.06
C HIS A 56 -10.27 -3.62 -8.07
N HIS A 57 -9.12 -3.06 -7.70
CA HIS A 57 -7.86 -3.06 -8.46
C HIS A 57 -6.69 -3.11 -7.47
N THR A 58 -6.47 -4.28 -6.86
CA THR A 58 -5.49 -4.42 -5.77
C THR A 58 -4.26 -5.20 -6.23
N VAL A 59 -3.11 -4.85 -5.67
CA VAL A 59 -1.90 -5.66 -5.71
C VAL A 59 -1.30 -5.70 -4.31
N TRP A 60 -0.80 -6.86 -3.92
CA TRP A 60 -0.10 -7.02 -2.66
C TRP A 60 1.41 -7.06 -2.87
N TYR A 61 2.12 -6.27 -2.07
CA TYR A 61 3.58 -6.31 -1.97
C TYR A 61 3.98 -6.73 -0.56
N LYS A 62 5.07 -7.48 -0.45
CA LYS A 62 5.73 -7.78 0.82
C LYS A 62 7.21 -7.42 0.72
N PHE A 63 7.76 -6.95 1.82
CA PHE A 63 9.17 -6.64 1.92
C PHE A 63 9.66 -6.78 3.36
N THR A 64 10.91 -7.19 3.51
CA THR A 64 11.62 -7.24 4.80
C THR A 64 12.46 -5.99 4.99
N ILE A 65 12.40 -5.42 6.20
CA ILE A 65 13.24 -4.30 6.57
C ILE A 65 14.66 -4.81 6.84
N ALA A 66 15.61 -4.42 6.00
CA ALA A 66 17.01 -4.86 6.16
C ALA A 66 17.70 -4.20 7.37
N GLN A 67 17.39 -2.94 7.66
CA GLN A 67 18.00 -2.16 8.75
C GLN A 67 16.94 -1.32 9.45
N SER A 68 17.05 -1.20 10.78
CA SER A 68 16.13 -0.36 11.56
C SER A 68 16.24 1.10 11.10
N CYS A 69 15.14 1.69 10.66
CA CYS A 69 15.13 3.02 10.07
C CYS A 69 13.77 3.71 10.28
N GLN A 70 13.66 4.93 9.79
CA GLN A 70 12.37 5.56 9.54
C GLN A 70 11.96 5.23 8.10
N LEU A 71 10.95 4.37 7.94
CA LEU A 71 10.42 3.95 6.65
C LEU A 71 9.64 5.10 6.01
N MET A 72 10.04 5.41 4.78
CA MET A 72 9.37 6.29 3.84
C MET A 72 9.32 5.60 2.48
N PHE A 73 8.27 5.85 1.71
CA PHE A 73 8.16 5.38 0.33
C PHE A 73 7.21 6.29 -0.45
N THR A 74 7.38 6.29 -1.77
CA THR A 74 6.50 7.03 -2.67
C THR A 74 5.94 6.09 -3.73
N ILE A 75 4.62 6.12 -3.88
CA ILE A 75 3.92 5.56 -5.04
C ILE A 75 3.73 6.71 -6.02
N THR A 76 4.33 6.58 -7.20
CA THR A 76 4.22 7.58 -8.27
C THR A 76 3.42 6.98 -9.43
N PRO A 77 2.23 7.50 -9.75
CA PRO A 77 1.51 7.06 -10.93
C PRO A 77 2.18 7.55 -12.21
N ASP A 78 2.10 6.76 -13.28
CA ASP A 78 2.52 7.21 -14.62
C ASP A 78 1.57 8.28 -15.18
N ASN A 79 0.27 8.17 -14.88
CA ASN A 79 -0.73 9.18 -15.18
C ASN A 79 -1.08 9.95 -13.90
N PRO A 80 -0.83 11.27 -13.83
CA PRO A 80 -1.09 12.08 -12.64
C PRO A 80 -2.54 12.12 -12.14
N LYS A 81 -3.49 11.64 -12.95
CA LYS A 81 -4.91 11.53 -12.60
C LYS A 81 -5.27 10.21 -11.92
N ASP A 82 -4.38 9.23 -11.93
CA ASP A 82 -4.62 7.95 -11.28
C ASP A 82 -4.59 8.14 -9.77
N ASP A 83 -5.58 7.55 -9.11
CA ASP A 83 -5.81 7.63 -7.68
C ASP A 83 -5.37 6.31 -7.04
N TYR A 84 -4.17 6.31 -6.46
CA TYR A 84 -3.67 5.16 -5.72
C TYR A 84 -3.86 5.39 -4.23
N ASP A 85 -4.58 4.47 -3.61
CA ASP A 85 -4.64 4.32 -2.17
C ASP A 85 -3.67 3.23 -1.69
N PHE A 86 -3.30 3.26 -0.42
CA PHE A 86 -2.54 2.17 0.19
C PHE A 86 -2.93 1.86 1.63
N ILE A 87 -2.68 0.61 2.01
CA ILE A 87 -2.73 0.12 3.38
C ILE A 87 -1.44 -0.63 3.65
N LEU A 88 -0.76 -0.29 4.74
CA LEU A 88 0.46 -0.95 5.18
C LEU A 88 0.19 -1.73 6.44
N TYR A 89 0.46 -3.04 6.42
CA TYR A 89 0.39 -3.91 7.59
C TYR A 89 1.79 -4.28 8.08
N LYS A 90 1.92 -4.52 9.38
CA LYS A 90 3.08 -5.23 9.93
C LYS A 90 2.79 -6.73 9.86
N ALA A 91 3.61 -7.48 9.13
CA ALA A 91 3.46 -8.93 9.04
C ALA A 91 3.81 -9.62 10.37
N HIS A 92 3.11 -10.72 10.67
CA HIS A 92 3.32 -11.57 11.84
C HIS A 92 3.55 -13.04 11.45
N GLY A 93 4.27 -13.25 10.34
CA GLY A 93 4.55 -14.57 9.79
C GLY A 93 3.39 -15.15 8.96
N GLU A 94 3.28 -16.48 8.91
CA GLU A 94 2.37 -17.22 8.02
C GLU A 94 0.88 -16.88 8.21
N LYS A 95 0.49 -16.38 9.38
CA LYS A 95 -0.93 -16.06 9.68
C LYS A 95 -1.34 -14.67 9.23
N THR A 96 -0.43 -13.88 8.64
CA THR A 96 -0.66 -12.46 8.31
C THR A 96 -1.92 -12.27 7.46
N CYS A 97 -1.99 -12.93 6.29
CA CYS A 97 -3.12 -12.77 5.38
C CYS A 97 -4.45 -13.22 6.00
N ARG A 98 -4.43 -14.33 6.74
CA ARG A 98 -5.60 -14.79 7.50
C ARG A 98 -6.09 -13.76 8.52
N SER A 99 -5.18 -13.12 9.26
CA SER A 99 -5.54 -12.12 10.25
C SER A 99 -6.02 -10.81 9.62
N ILE A 100 -5.45 -10.41 8.48
CA ILE A 100 -5.97 -9.28 7.67
C ILE A 100 -7.41 -9.56 7.25
N ARG A 101 -7.65 -10.72 6.62
CA ARG A 101 -8.97 -11.12 6.12
C ARG A 101 -10.05 -11.18 7.20
N LYS A 102 -9.66 -11.52 8.43
CA LYS A 102 -10.58 -11.54 9.58
C LYS A 102 -10.78 -10.17 10.24
N GLY A 103 -10.07 -9.13 9.82
CA GLY A 103 -10.04 -7.84 10.50
C GLY A 103 -9.36 -7.86 11.86
N GLU A 104 -8.59 -8.90 12.17
CA GLU A 104 -7.86 -9.06 13.43
C GLU A 104 -6.56 -8.24 13.42
N LEU A 105 -6.02 -7.96 12.23
CA LEU A 105 -4.80 -7.17 12.07
C LEU A 105 -5.13 -5.73 11.67
N LYS A 106 -4.72 -4.78 12.51
CA LYS A 106 -4.85 -3.34 12.21
C LYS A 106 -3.69 -2.89 11.31
N PRO A 107 -3.94 -1.96 10.38
CA PRO A 107 -2.87 -1.37 9.59
C PRO A 107 -1.94 -0.53 10.45
N SER A 108 -0.67 -0.47 10.06
CA SER A 108 0.33 0.43 10.62
C SER A 108 0.22 1.84 10.02
N ARG A 109 -0.14 1.93 8.73
CA ARG A 109 -0.39 3.18 8.01
C ARG A 109 -1.46 2.98 6.95
N THR A 110 -2.20 4.04 6.67
CA THR A 110 -3.12 4.11 5.53
C THR A 110 -3.04 5.46 4.88
N ASN A 111 -3.21 5.51 3.57
CA ASN A 111 -3.66 6.70 2.88
C ASN A 111 -4.73 6.27 1.89
N ILE A 112 -5.96 6.67 2.17
CA ILE A 112 -7.15 6.38 1.35
C ILE A 112 -7.70 7.70 0.78
N SER A 113 -6.88 8.75 0.75
CA SER A 113 -7.32 10.08 0.37
C SER A 113 -7.28 10.23 -1.14
N ARG A 114 -8.28 10.93 -1.67
CA ARG A 114 -8.26 11.35 -3.06
C ARG A 114 -7.18 12.40 -3.23
N PRO A 115 -6.19 12.17 -4.11
CA PRO A 115 -5.07 13.05 -4.26
C PRO A 115 -5.53 14.42 -4.74
N SER A 116 -4.97 15.47 -4.14
CA SER A 116 -5.14 16.81 -4.70
C SER A 116 -4.39 16.93 -6.03
N GLU A 117 -4.94 17.67 -7.00
CA GLU A 117 -4.31 17.89 -8.32
C GLU A 117 -2.87 18.47 -8.21
N LEU A 118 -2.53 19.06 -7.07
CA LEU A 118 -1.23 19.67 -6.78
C LEU A 118 -0.09 18.64 -6.68
N ASN A 119 -0.38 17.39 -6.33
CA ASN A 119 0.65 16.38 -6.04
C ASN A 119 0.83 15.34 -7.15
N GLN A 120 0.22 15.56 -8.33
CA GLN A 120 0.35 14.68 -9.49
C GLN A 120 0.01 13.20 -9.18
N GLY A 121 -0.96 12.96 -8.30
CA GLY A 121 -1.38 11.61 -7.89
C GLY A 121 -0.37 10.85 -7.01
N LYS A 122 0.76 11.46 -6.60
CA LYS A 122 1.71 10.82 -5.71
C LYS A 122 1.12 10.63 -4.32
N THR A 123 1.41 9.48 -3.71
CA THR A 123 1.01 9.11 -2.34
C THR A 123 2.15 8.33 -1.65
N GLY A 124 2.06 8.12 -0.35
CA GLY A 124 2.98 7.25 0.38
C GLY A 124 3.25 7.68 1.82
N LEU A 125 4.45 7.35 2.30
CA LEU A 125 4.96 7.78 3.60
C LEU A 125 6.06 8.80 3.41
N ASP A 126 5.84 10.02 3.89
CA ASP A 126 6.72 11.16 3.66
C ASP A 126 6.64 12.17 4.81
N GLU A 127 7.68 12.99 4.99
CA GLU A 127 7.75 14.02 6.03
C GLU A 127 6.65 15.09 5.92
N ASN A 128 6.06 15.27 4.73
CA ASN A 128 4.91 16.13 4.50
C ASN A 128 3.58 15.52 4.98
N GLY A 129 3.59 14.28 5.48
CA GLY A 129 2.42 13.65 6.07
C GLY A 129 2.06 14.24 7.42
N GLU A 130 0.76 14.49 7.65
CA GLU A 130 0.27 15.05 8.92
C GLU A 130 -0.30 13.98 9.86
N ASN A 131 -0.81 12.89 9.29
CA ASN A 131 -1.52 11.85 10.03
C ASN A 131 -0.98 10.46 9.67
N ALA A 132 -1.03 9.52 10.62
CA ALA A 132 -0.66 8.13 10.37
C ALA A 132 -1.68 7.38 9.49
N TYR A 133 -2.94 7.83 9.54
CA TYR A 133 -4.07 7.27 8.82
C TYR A 133 -4.84 8.41 8.18
N VAL A 134 -5.02 8.37 6.86
CA VAL A 134 -5.81 9.38 6.12
C VAL A 134 -7.03 8.70 5.51
N HIS A 135 -8.22 9.21 5.84
CA HIS A 135 -9.50 8.60 5.45
C HIS A 135 -9.89 8.88 4.00
N GLU A 136 -10.96 8.20 3.56
CA GLU A 136 -11.56 8.41 2.24
C GLU A 136 -12.00 9.86 2.00
N GLY A 137 -11.68 10.40 0.81
CA GLY A 137 -12.08 11.76 0.41
C GLY A 137 -10.90 12.73 0.33
N LYS A 138 -11.19 14.04 0.26
CA LYS A 138 -10.14 15.06 0.11
C LYS A 138 -9.28 15.10 1.37
N GLY A 139 -7.98 14.86 1.22
CA GLY A 139 -7.02 14.82 2.32
C GLY A 139 -5.59 15.06 1.85
N ASN A 140 -4.65 14.88 2.77
CA ASN A 140 -3.22 14.90 2.47
C ASN A 140 -2.81 13.55 1.86
N ASN A 141 -2.18 13.59 0.68
CA ASN A 141 -1.71 12.39 -0.02
C ASN A 141 -0.58 11.65 0.70
N TRP A 142 0.00 12.25 1.75
CA TRP A 142 1.09 11.67 2.52
C TRP A 142 0.61 11.26 3.90
N SER A 143 1.00 10.07 4.32
CA SER A 143 0.89 9.65 5.72
C SER A 143 2.25 9.77 6.40
N LEU A 144 2.24 9.92 7.73
CA LEU A 144 3.46 10.10 8.51
C LEU A 144 4.45 8.94 8.32
N PRO A 145 5.77 9.20 8.30
CA PRO A 145 6.79 8.15 8.28
C PRO A 145 6.63 7.16 9.45
N LEU A 146 7.21 5.97 9.29
CA LEU A 146 7.06 4.89 10.29
C LEU A 146 8.43 4.41 10.77
N ASN A 147 8.71 4.54 12.07
CA ASN A 147 9.90 3.91 12.66
C ASN A 147 9.75 2.38 12.64
N VAL A 148 10.65 1.70 11.94
CA VAL A 148 10.66 0.25 11.76
C VAL A 148 11.94 -0.36 12.34
N LYS A 149 11.87 -1.66 12.63
CA LYS A 149 13.02 -2.47 13.04
C LYS A 149 13.37 -3.44 11.92
N ALA A 150 14.63 -3.82 11.86
CA ALA A 150 15.06 -4.89 10.97
C ALA A 150 14.31 -6.20 11.29
N GLY A 151 13.97 -6.95 10.25
CA GLY A 151 13.20 -8.20 10.35
C GLY A 151 11.81 -8.13 9.73
#